data_AF-A0A0J1CPM8-F1
#
_entry.id   AF-A0A0J1CPM8-F1
#
_cell.length_a   1.000
_cell.length_b   1.000
_cell.length_c   1.000
_cell.angle_alpha   90.00
_cell.angle_beta   90.00
_cell.angle_gamma   90.00
#
_symmetry.space_group_name_H-M   'P 1'
#
loop_
_entity.id
_entity.type
_entity.pdbx_description
1 polymer ?
#
loop_
_entity_poly.entity_id
_entity_poly.type
_entity_poly.pdbx_seq_one_letter_code
_entity_poly.pdbx_strand_id
1 'polypeptide(L)'
;MSGRRTAEFLLRLDGLIFMAEEKRRRAKAAGAEVWLIGSYDTLIRNLQVLRDTASQDKLPRRSRGETRPGAGLGLSRAVGEWCEDDELLDKVRNVEDYFRESL
;
A
#
# COMPACT_ATOMS: atom_id res chain seq x y z
N MET A 1 4.09 18.90 -13.29
CA MET A 1 4.63 17.81 -12.45
C MET A 1 4.97 16.65 -13.35
N SER A 2 6.12 16.01 -13.14
CA SER A 2 6.55 14.92 -14.02
C SER A 2 5.60 13.73 -13.84
N GLY A 3 4.73 13.47 -14.83
CA GLY A 3 3.84 12.30 -14.84
C GLY A 3 4.58 10.98 -14.59
N ARG A 4 5.90 10.98 -14.77
CA ARG A 4 6.82 9.91 -14.40
C ARG A 4 6.74 9.50 -12.92
N ARG A 5 6.67 10.45 -11.97
CA ARG A 5 6.67 10.12 -10.53
C ARG A 5 5.36 9.48 -10.08
N THR A 6 4.24 9.97 -10.62
CA THR A 6 2.92 9.37 -10.39
C THR A 6 2.83 7.98 -11.04
N ALA A 7 3.35 7.81 -12.26
CA ALA A 7 3.42 6.51 -12.92
C ALA A 7 4.28 5.50 -12.13
N GLU A 8 5.44 5.91 -11.63
CA GLU A 8 6.29 5.08 -10.76
C GLU A 8 5.60 4.73 -9.45
N PHE A 9 4.84 5.66 -8.85
CA PHE A 9 4.07 5.37 -7.64
C PHE A 9 2.97 4.33 -7.91
N LEU A 10 2.23 4.48 -9.02
CA LEU A 10 1.20 3.54 -9.44
C LEU A 10 1.78 2.15 -9.68
N LEU A 11 2.95 2.04 -10.32
CA LEU A 11 3.64 0.76 -10.53
C LEU A 11 4.03 0.09 -9.20
N ARG A 12 4.46 0.87 -8.21
CA ARG A 12 4.77 0.34 -6.87
C ARG A 12 3.53 -0.15 -6.15
N LEU A 13 2.42 0.59 -6.25
CA LEU A 13 1.12 0.17 -5.71
C LEU A 13 0.62 -1.11 -6.40
N ASP A 14 0.71 -1.20 -7.72
CA ASP A 14 0.32 -2.38 -8.49
C ASP A 14 1.14 -3.61 -8.08
N GLY A 15 2.45 -3.45 -7.89
CA GLY A 15 3.31 -4.53 -7.40
C GLY A 15 2.96 -4.98 -5.98
N LEU A 16 2.57 -4.05 -5.10
CA LEU A 16 2.16 -4.39 -3.73
C LEU A 16 0.77 -5.05 -3.69
N ILE A 17 -0.18 -4.59 -4.50
CA ILE A 17 -1.50 -5.22 -4.65
C ILE A 17 -1.34 -6.66 -5.13
N PHE A 18 -0.54 -6.88 -6.18
CA PHE A 18 -0.27 -8.21 -6.71
C PHE A 18 0.33 -9.15 -5.66
N MET A 19 1.32 -8.66 -4.90
CA MET A 19 1.93 -9.44 -3.82
C MET A 19 0.91 -9.79 -2.72
N ALA A 20 0.11 -8.81 -2.28
CA ALA A 20 -0.93 -9.04 -1.27
C ALA A 20 -1.98 -10.06 -1.75
N GLU A 21 -2.41 -10.00 -3.01
CA GLU A 21 -3.33 -10.98 -3.62
C GLU A 21 -2.74 -12.39 -3.67
N GLU A 22 -1.47 -12.53 -4.04
CA GLU A 22 -0.77 -13.81 -4.07
C GLU A 22 -0.65 -14.42 -2.67
N LYS A 23 -0.23 -13.63 -1.67
CA LYS A 23 -0.12 -14.09 -0.28
C LYS A 23 -1.49 -14.45 0.30
N ARG A 24 -2.52 -13.65 0.02
CA ARG A 24 -3.93 -13.94 0.36
C ARG A 24 -4.40 -15.26 -0.23
N ARG A 25 -4.08 -15.53 -1.50
CA ARG A 25 -4.42 -16.79 -2.18
C ARG A 25 -3.71 -17.99 -1.53
N ARG A 26 -2.43 -17.86 -1.20
CA ARG A 26 -1.65 -18.89 -0.51
C ARG A 26 -2.18 -19.17 0.90
N ALA A 27 -2.47 -18.14 1.69
CA ALA A 27 -3.06 -18.26 3.02
C ALA A 27 -4.41 -19.00 2.94
N LYS A 28 -5.26 -18.64 1.96
CA LYS A 28 -6.54 -19.32 1.75
C LYS A 28 -6.36 -20.81 1.39
N ALA A 29 -5.41 -21.13 0.50
CA ALA A 29 -5.10 -22.50 0.12
C ALA A 29 -4.53 -23.34 1.26
N ALA A 30 -3.78 -22.70 2.18
CA ALA A 30 -3.22 -23.33 3.38
C ALA A 30 -4.25 -23.51 4.52
N GLY A 31 -5.49 -23.06 4.34
CA GLY A 31 -6.52 -23.15 5.37
C GLY A 31 -6.33 -22.15 6.51
N ALA A 32 -5.71 -21.01 6.24
CA ALA A 32 -5.53 -19.96 7.23
C ALA A 32 -6.86 -19.46 7.82
N GLU A 33 -6.78 -18.91 9.03
CA GLU A 33 -7.92 -18.39 9.75
C GLU A 33 -8.63 -17.25 8.99
N VAL A 34 -9.95 -17.17 9.14
CA VAL A 34 -10.80 -16.20 8.44
C VAL A 34 -10.35 -14.76 8.69
N TRP A 35 -9.89 -14.45 9.90
CA TRP A 35 -9.42 -13.11 10.25
C TRP A 35 -8.17 -12.73 9.44
N LEU A 36 -7.24 -13.66 9.19
CA LEU A 36 -6.03 -13.38 8.42
C LEU A 36 -6.38 -13.09 6.95
N ILE A 37 -7.31 -13.85 6.36
CA ILE A 37 -7.81 -13.58 5.01
C ILE A 37 -8.52 -12.22 4.95
N GLY A 38 -9.33 -11.89 5.97
CA GLY A 38 -9.99 -10.60 6.09
C GLY A 38 -9.02 -9.41 6.20
N SER A 39 -7.89 -9.61 6.87
CA SER A 39 -6.81 -8.61 6.94
C SER A 39 -6.17 -8.36 5.57
N TYR A 40 -5.89 -9.42 4.81
CA TYR A 40 -5.42 -9.28 3.42
C TYR A 40 -6.45 -8.57 2.52
N ASP A 41 -7.73 -8.95 2.61
CA ASP A 41 -8.80 -8.33 1.82
C ASP A 41 -8.93 -6.83 2.14
N THR A 42 -8.76 -6.45 3.41
CA THR A 42 -8.74 -5.05 3.86
C THR A 42 -7.53 -4.29 3.30
N LEU A 43 -6.34 -4.88 3.36
CA LEU A 43 -5.12 -4.30 2.79
C LEU A 43 -5.27 -4.05 1.28
N ILE A 44 -5.71 -5.08 0.53
CA ILE A 44 -5.90 -4.99 -0.92
C ILE A 44 -6.89 -3.87 -1.26
N ARG A 45 -8.02 -3.79 -0.54
CA ARG A 45 -9.00 -2.71 -0.74
C ARG A 45 -8.40 -1.33 -0.49
N ASN A 46 -7.64 -1.15 0.58
CA ASN A 46 -7.01 0.13 0.90
C ASN A 46 -5.99 0.54 -0.17
N LEU A 47 -5.22 -0.41 -0.68
CA LEU A 47 -4.26 -0.18 -1.76
C LEU A 47 -4.94 0.18 -3.08
N GLN A 48 -6.05 -0.47 -3.42
CA GLN A 48 -6.85 -0.14 -4.60
C GLN A 48 -7.43 1.28 -4.51
N VAL A 49 -8.01 1.65 -3.36
CA VAL A 49 -8.51 3.02 -3.13
C VAL A 49 -7.39 4.06 -3.25
N LEU A 50 -6.22 3.76 -2.69
CA LEU A 50 -5.06 4.64 -2.79
C LEU A 50 -4.57 4.79 -4.23
N ARG A 51 -4.50 3.69 -4.98
CA ARG A 51 -4.13 3.66 -6.39
C ARG A 51 -5.10 4.50 -7.23
N ASP A 52 -6.39 4.34 -7.02
CA ASP A 52 -7.41 5.12 -7.72
C ASP A 52 -7.27 6.61 -7.42
N THR A 53 -7.06 6.96 -6.14
CA THR A 53 -6.79 8.33 -5.70
C THR A 53 -5.53 8.90 -6.36
N ALA A 54 -4.46 8.11 -6.45
CA ALA A 54 -3.22 8.46 -7.11
C ALA A 54 -3.39 8.69 -8.61
N SER A 55 -4.15 7.83 -9.29
CA SER A 55 -4.41 7.94 -10.73
C SER A 55 -5.23 9.19 -11.08
N GLN A 56 -6.05 9.68 -10.15
CA GLN A 56 -6.86 10.88 -10.30
C GLN A 56 -6.11 12.17 -9.90
N ASP A 57 -4.82 12.08 -9.59
CA ASP A 57 -3.99 13.21 -9.11
C ASP A 57 -4.50 13.85 -7.80
N LYS A 58 -5.25 13.09 -7.00
CA LYS A 58 -5.91 13.56 -5.76
C LYS A 58 -5.13 13.25 -4.48
N LEU A 59 -3.87 12.83 -4.61
CA LEU A 59 -3.03 12.62 -3.42
C LEU A 59 -2.69 13.96 -2.76
N PRO A 60 -2.73 14.02 -1.41
CA PRO A 60 -2.26 15.19 -0.68
C PRO A 60 -0.79 15.44 -0.99
N ARG A 61 -0.43 16.69 -1.32
CA ARG A 61 0.90 17.07 -1.80
C ARG A 61 1.69 17.88 -0.79
N ARG A 62 2.95 17.50 -0.59
CA ARG A 62 3.92 18.31 0.17
C ARG A 62 4.08 19.72 -0.41
N SER A 63 4.13 19.84 -1.74
CA SER A 63 4.29 21.13 -2.42
C SER A 63 3.12 22.10 -2.23
N ARG A 64 1.96 21.63 -1.76
CA ARG A 64 0.78 22.45 -1.42
C ARG A 64 0.64 22.73 0.07
N GLY A 65 1.58 22.29 0.91
CA GLY A 65 1.46 22.35 2.37
C GLY A 65 0.40 21.38 2.92
N GLU A 66 -0.15 20.51 2.08
CA GLU A 66 -1.14 19.49 2.43
C GLU A 66 -0.42 18.24 2.95
N THR A 67 0.32 18.35 4.04
CA THR A 67 0.77 17.17 4.79
C THR A 67 0.26 17.24 6.21
N ARG A 68 -0.65 16.31 6.55
CA ARG A 68 -1.06 16.09 7.93
C ARG A 68 0.14 15.61 8.76
N PRO A 69 0.17 15.90 10.07
CA PRO A 69 1.12 15.25 10.99
C PRO A 69 0.94 13.72 10.89
N GLY A 70 2.01 12.98 10.58
CA GLY A 70 1.97 11.52 10.38
C GLY A 70 1.82 11.05 8.92
N ALA A 71 2.36 11.78 7.94
CA ALA A 71 2.26 11.53 6.48
C ALA A 71 2.86 10.21 5.93
N GLY A 72 2.77 9.10 6.67
CA GLY A 72 2.78 7.76 6.09
C GLY A 72 1.38 7.43 5.58
N LEU A 73 1.28 6.62 4.53
CA LEU A 73 0.00 6.13 4.01
C LEU A 73 -0.77 5.27 5.03
N GLY A 74 -0.14 4.93 6.16
CA GLY A 74 -0.69 4.10 7.22
C GLY A 74 -0.76 2.63 6.82
N LEU A 75 -0.12 2.26 5.71
CA LEU A 75 -0.09 0.90 5.19
C LEU A 75 0.68 0.00 6.14
N SER A 76 1.82 0.46 6.65
CA SER A 76 2.63 -0.32 7.62
C SER A 76 1.88 -0.55 8.93
N ARG A 77 1.14 0.45 9.42
CA ARG A 77 0.29 0.33 10.63
C ARG A 77 -0.89 -0.61 10.41
N ALA A 78 -1.47 -0.61 9.22
CA ALA A 78 -2.57 -1.51 8.87
C ALA A 78 -2.12 -2.98 8.75
N VAL A 79 -0.83 -3.23 8.52
CA VAL A 79 -0.25 -4.56 8.29
C VAL A 79 0.45 -5.13 9.54
N GLY A 80 1.14 -4.27 10.31
CA GLY A 80 2.20 -4.66 11.24
C GLY A 80 1.84 -5.44 12.51
N GLU A 81 0.56 -5.67 12.81
CA GLU A 81 0.18 -6.50 13.98
C GLU A 81 -0.19 -7.94 13.62
N TRP A 82 -0.53 -8.21 12.36
CA TRP A 82 -0.96 -9.54 11.92
C TRP A 82 -0.04 -10.17 10.88
N CYS A 83 0.85 -9.37 10.28
CA CYS A 83 1.69 -9.82 9.19
C CYS A 83 3.07 -10.21 9.71
N GLU A 84 3.34 -11.51 9.70
CA GLU A 84 4.68 -12.08 9.93
C GLU A 84 5.51 -12.17 8.65
N ASP A 85 4.99 -11.65 7.53
CA ASP A 85 5.64 -11.69 6.22
C ASP A 85 6.57 -10.48 6.01
N ASP A 86 7.86 -10.71 6.25
CA ASP A 86 8.91 -9.69 6.10
C ASP A 86 8.97 -9.09 4.69
N GLU A 87 8.72 -9.89 3.65
CA GLU A 87 8.73 -9.44 2.25
C GLU A 87 7.58 -8.45 1.99
N LEU A 88 6.39 -8.76 2.50
CA LEU A 88 5.23 -7.87 2.38
C LEU A 88 5.45 -6.57 3.19
N LEU A 89 5.98 -6.69 4.40
CA LEU A 89 6.29 -5.54 5.25
C LEU A 89 7.32 -4.60 4.61
N ASP A 90 8.38 -5.15 4.03
CA ASP A 90 9.41 -4.37 3.33
C ASP A 90 8.85 -3.70 2.08
N LYS A 91 7.98 -4.39 1.34
CA LYS A 91 7.33 -3.81 0.16
C LYS A 91 6.38 -2.68 0.54
N VAL A 92 5.64 -2.82 1.63
CA VAL A 92 4.78 -1.78 2.20
C VAL A 92 5.62 -0.55 2.60
N ARG A 93 6.71 -0.76 3.34
CA ARG A 93 7.62 0.33 3.75
C ARG A 93 8.18 1.07 2.53
N ASN A 94 8.59 0.33 1.50
CA ASN A 94 9.12 0.90 0.27
C ASN A 94 8.11 1.82 -0.45
N VAL A 95 6.82 1.48 -0.43
CA VAL A 95 5.75 2.33 -0.98
C VAL A 95 5.57 3.60 -0.16
N GLU A 96 5.56 3.47 1.17
CA GLU A 96 5.42 4.62 2.08
C GLU A 96 6.61 5.58 2.01
N ASP A 97 7.82 5.06 1.94
CA ASP A 97 9.04 5.87 1.82
C ASP A 97 9.08 6.58 0.47
N TYR A 98 8.72 5.90 -0.63
CA TYR A 98 8.64 6.55 -1.93
C TYR A 98 7.61 7.70 -1.93
N PHE A 99 6.43 7.49 -1.33
CA PHE A 99 5.43 8.55 -1.19
C PHE A 99 5.98 9.72 -0.38
N ARG A 100 6.66 9.46 0.74
CA ARG A 100 7.23 10.50 1.61
C ARG A 100 8.33 11.31 0.92
N GLU A 101 9.17 10.67 0.14
CA GLU A 101 10.38 11.27 -0.43
C GLU A 101 10.16 11.89 -1.81
N SER A 102 9.24 11.34 -2.60
CA SER A 102 9.10 11.67 -4.03
C SER A 102 7.84 12.46 -4.39
N LEU A 103 6.81 12.45 -3.54
CA LEU A 103 5.49 13.08 -3.75
C LEU A 103 5.16 14.13 -2.66
#